data_AF-A0A7S2YEG4-F1
#
_entry.id   AF-A0A7S2YEG4-F1
#
_cell.length_a   1.000
_cell.length_b   1.000
_cell.length_c   1.000
_cell.angle_alpha   90.00
_cell.angle_beta   90.00
_cell.angle_gamma   90.00
#
_symmetry.space_group_name_H-M   'P 1'
#
loop_
_entity.id
_entity.type
_entity.pdbx_description
1 polymer ?
#
loop_
_entity_poly.entity_id
_entity_poly.type
_entity_poly.pdbx_seq_one_letter_code
_entity_poly.pdbx_strand_id
1 'polypeptide(L)'
;CICNDRQSQKLKSLIPYCMDLKYRRPTKAAIAKRAVEVASREGFSVEINAAEAITESCGNDVRQVLNCLQMWSTSEDSKGGRMTYKDVKEREKSVNKDEILRVSLFDAARLLLEGRRGLAGAGDKAALSN
;
A
#
# COMPACT_ATOMS: atom_id res chain seq x y z
N CYS A 1 -0.86 -24.50 -11.48
CA CYS A 1 -0.60 -23.26 -12.25
C CYS A 1 -1.04 -22.05 -11.43
N ILE A 2 -0.34 -20.91 -11.52
CA ILE A 2 -0.69 -19.66 -10.83
C ILE A 2 -0.92 -18.59 -11.91
N CYS A 3 -1.94 -17.75 -11.73
CA CYS A 3 -2.25 -16.65 -12.66
C CYS A 3 -2.87 -15.46 -11.90
N ASN A 4 -2.70 -14.25 -12.45
CA ASN A 4 -3.26 -13.03 -11.88
C ASN A 4 -4.71 -12.79 -12.31
N ASP A 5 -5.04 -13.16 -13.55
CA ASP A 5 -6.38 -13.01 -14.11
C ASP A 5 -6.87 -14.35 -14.67
N ARG A 6 -7.85 -14.92 -13.98
CA ARG A 6 -8.52 -16.16 -14.36
C ARG A 6 -9.35 -16.02 -15.63
N GLN A 7 -9.87 -14.83 -15.93
CA GLN A 7 -10.73 -14.59 -17.10
C GLN A 7 -9.93 -14.38 -18.39
N SER A 8 -8.60 -14.38 -18.30
CA SER A 8 -7.73 -14.27 -19.46
C SER A 8 -8.00 -15.38 -20.47
N GLN A 9 -8.16 -15.02 -21.75
CA GLN A 9 -8.37 -15.98 -22.85
C GLN A 9 -7.25 -17.02 -22.95
N LYS A 10 -6.03 -16.67 -22.48
CA LYS A 10 -4.86 -17.56 -22.44
C LYS A 10 -5.07 -18.79 -21.55
N LEU A 11 -5.99 -18.72 -20.58
CA LEU A 11 -6.24 -19.80 -19.62
C LEU A 11 -7.46 -20.64 -19.99
N LYS A 12 -8.23 -20.26 -21.01
CA LYS A 12 -9.52 -20.88 -21.35
C LYS A 12 -9.42 -22.40 -21.57
N SER A 13 -8.33 -22.86 -22.18
CA SER A 13 -8.08 -24.29 -22.42
C SER A 13 -7.65 -25.06 -21.17
N LEU A 14 -7.07 -24.39 -20.18
CA LEU A 14 -6.53 -25.01 -18.96
C LEU A 14 -7.56 -25.12 -17.83
N ILE A 15 -8.47 -24.15 -17.73
CA ILE A 15 -9.47 -24.04 -16.64
C ILE A 15 -10.26 -25.34 -16.39
N PRO A 16 -10.72 -26.10 -17.40
CA PRO A 16 -11.51 -27.33 -17.17
C PRO A 16 -10.73 -28.47 -16.50
N TYR A 17 -9.39 -28.45 -16.56
CA TYR A 17 -8.53 -29.56 -16.11
C TYR A 17 -7.87 -29.30 -14.75
N CYS A 18 -8.19 -28.19 -14.09
CA CYS A 18 -7.53 -27.75 -12.86
C CYS A 18 -8.56 -27.39 -11.78
N MET A 19 -8.22 -27.64 -10.52
CA MET A 19 -8.96 -27.11 -9.38
C MET A 19 -8.77 -25.59 -9.29
N ASP A 20 -9.89 -24.85 -9.17
CA ASP A 20 -9.90 -23.38 -9.11
C ASP A 20 -9.77 -22.88 -7.67
N LEU A 21 -8.57 -22.43 -7.30
CA LEU A 21 -8.29 -21.78 -6.01
C LEU A 21 -8.15 -20.27 -6.20
N LYS A 22 -9.14 -19.51 -5.69
CA LYS A 22 -9.17 -18.04 -5.82
C LYS A 22 -8.57 -17.37 -4.59
N TYR A 23 -7.48 -16.64 -4.80
CA TYR A 23 -6.87 -15.81 -3.76
C TYR A 23 -7.50 -14.41 -3.80
N ARG A 24 -7.87 -13.90 -2.62
CA ARG A 24 -8.31 -12.51 -2.44
C ARG A 24 -7.24 -11.72 -1.72
N ARG A 25 -7.23 -10.40 -1.91
CA ARG A 25 -6.36 -9.51 -1.12
C ARG A 25 -6.70 -9.67 0.37
N PRO A 26 -5.70 -9.90 1.24
CA PRO A 26 -5.94 -9.96 2.68
C PRO A 26 -6.43 -8.62 3.23
N THR A 27 -7.04 -8.65 4.41
CA THR A 27 -7.51 -7.43 5.07
C THR A 27 -6.34 -6.59 5.58
N LYS A 28 -6.53 -5.26 5.63
CA LYS A 28 -5.55 -4.31 6.16
C LYS A 28 -5.00 -4.74 7.52
N ALA A 29 -5.90 -5.09 8.45
CA ALA A 29 -5.56 -5.50 9.81
C ALA A 29 -4.71 -6.78 9.86
N ALA A 30 -4.96 -7.75 8.97
CA ALA A 30 -4.18 -8.98 8.92
C ALA A 30 -2.74 -8.73 8.46
N ILE A 31 -2.58 -7.89 7.44
CA ILE A 31 -1.25 -7.51 6.92
C ILE A 31 -0.51 -6.65 7.94
N ALA A 32 -1.17 -5.66 8.55
CA ALA A 32 -0.59 -4.78 9.55
C ALA A 32 -0.09 -5.57 10.79
N LYS A 33 -0.90 -6.50 11.30
CA LYS A 33 -0.47 -7.40 12.40
C LYS A 33 0.79 -8.17 12.02
N ARG A 34 0.83 -8.74 10.81
CA ARG A 34 2.00 -9.48 10.33
C ARG A 34 3.22 -8.59 10.14
N ALA A 35 3.04 -7.37 9.65
CA ALA A 35 4.10 -6.38 9.48
C ALA A 35 4.76 -6.02 10.82
N VAL A 36 3.96 -5.82 11.88
CA VAL A 36 4.48 -5.57 13.24
C VAL A 36 5.24 -6.79 13.77
N GLU A 37 4.73 -8.01 13.58
CA GLU A 37 5.44 -9.24 13.96
C GLU A 37 6.79 -9.36 13.24
N VAL A 38 6.85 -9.09 11.93
CA VAL A 38 8.10 -9.13 11.15
C VAL A 38 9.09 -8.10 11.66
N ALA A 39 8.66 -6.85 11.84
CA ALA A 39 9.53 -5.79 12.35
C ALA A 39 10.11 -6.12 13.74
N SER A 40 9.28 -6.66 14.64
CA SER A 40 9.71 -7.07 15.97
C SER A 40 10.82 -8.12 15.95
N ARG A 41 10.80 -9.04 14.95
CA ARG A 41 11.83 -10.07 14.75
C ARG A 41 13.10 -9.50 14.13
N GLU A 42 12.99 -8.43 13.36
CA GLU A 42 14.12 -7.72 12.75
C GLU A 42 14.74 -6.66 13.68
N GLY A 43 14.23 -6.52 14.91
CA GLY A 43 14.82 -5.66 15.92
C GLY A 43 14.37 -4.19 15.88
N PHE A 44 13.28 -3.87 15.18
CA PHE A 44 12.66 -2.54 15.24
C PHE A 44 11.17 -2.62 15.55
N SER A 45 10.65 -1.59 16.21
CA SER A 45 9.25 -1.53 16.64
C SER A 45 8.43 -0.66 15.69
N VAL A 46 7.23 -1.13 15.36
CA VAL A 46 6.29 -0.44 14.47
C VAL A 46 4.97 -0.29 15.20
N GLU A 47 4.45 0.93 15.23
CA GLU A 47 3.12 1.19 15.76
C GLU A 47 2.05 0.55 14.86
N ILE A 48 1.01 -0.05 15.45
CA ILE A 48 -0.07 -0.69 14.68
C ILE A 48 -0.72 0.29 13.68
N ASN A 49 -0.93 1.54 14.09
CA ASN A 49 -1.49 2.59 13.25
C ASN A 49 -0.58 2.94 12.05
N ALA A 50 0.75 2.92 12.27
CA ALA A 50 1.73 3.14 11.22
C ALA A 50 1.74 1.96 10.21
N ALA A 51 1.70 0.72 10.70
CA ALA A 51 1.60 -0.47 9.87
C ALA A 51 0.32 -0.50 9.02
N GLU A 52 -0.81 -0.06 9.59
CA GLU A 52 -2.06 0.07 8.86
C GLU A 52 -1.98 1.13 7.75
N ALA A 53 -1.37 2.29 8.04
CA ALA A 53 -1.20 3.36 7.06
C ALA A 53 -0.34 2.93 5.86
N ILE A 54 0.77 2.24 6.12
CA ILE A 54 1.63 1.67 5.05
C ILE A 54 0.87 0.61 4.26
N THR A 55 0.09 -0.22 4.93
CA THR A 55 -0.68 -1.28 4.27
C THR A 55 -1.72 -0.70 3.31
N GLU A 56 -2.41 0.36 3.75
CA GLU A 56 -3.38 1.09 2.94
C GLU A 56 -2.72 1.80 1.77
N SER A 57 -1.62 2.52 2.01
CA SER A 57 -0.86 3.18 0.94
C SER A 57 -0.31 2.17 -0.06
N CYS A 58 -0.02 0.92 0.33
CA CYS A 58 0.39 -0.18 -0.54
C CYS A 58 -0.76 -0.92 -1.25
N GLY A 59 -2.02 -0.50 -1.10
CA GLY A 59 -3.16 -1.17 -1.72
C GLY A 59 -3.36 -2.62 -1.23
N ASN A 60 -3.03 -2.90 0.03
CA ASN A 60 -3.06 -4.24 0.63
C ASN A 60 -2.19 -5.27 -0.12
N ASP A 61 -1.07 -4.86 -0.73
CA ASP A 61 -0.06 -5.78 -1.29
C ASP A 61 1.03 -6.10 -0.26
N VAL A 62 1.10 -7.36 0.16
CA VAL A 62 2.05 -7.83 1.19
C VAL A 62 3.52 -7.61 0.77
N ARG A 63 3.86 -7.80 -0.51
CA ARG A 63 5.24 -7.60 -0.99
C ARG A 63 5.62 -6.14 -0.90
N GLN A 64 4.70 -5.25 -1.29
CA GLN A 64 4.95 -3.82 -1.25
C GLN A 64 5.10 -3.29 0.18
N VAL A 65 4.32 -3.82 1.13
CA VAL A 65 4.48 -3.52 2.57
C VAL A 65 5.84 -3.96 3.11
N LEU A 66 6.28 -5.18 2.79
CA LEU A 66 7.60 -5.68 3.21
C LEU A 66 8.74 -4.85 2.61
N ASN A 67 8.62 -4.45 1.35
CA ASN A 67 9.60 -3.56 0.72
C ASN A 67 9.64 -2.19 1.42
N CYS A 68 8.49 -1.63 1.80
CA CYS A 68 8.46 -0.38 2.56
C CYS A 68 9.15 -0.53 3.93
N LEU A 69 8.92 -1.64 4.63
CA LEU A 69 9.59 -1.96 5.90
C LEU A 69 11.12 -2.08 5.72
N GLN A 70 11.57 -2.75 4.66
CA GLN A 70 12.99 -2.90 4.36
C GLN A 70 13.65 -1.55 4.01
N MET A 71 12.96 -0.73 3.22
CA MET A 71 13.42 0.64 2.92
C MET A 71 13.49 1.50 4.18
N TRP A 72 12.58 1.28 5.13
CA TRP A 72 12.62 1.91 6.44
C TRP A 72 13.84 1.47 7.25
N SER A 73 14.06 0.17 7.39
CA SER A 73 15.17 -0.36 8.21
C SER A 73 16.55 0.03 7.68
N THR A 74 16.69 0.23 6.37
CA THR A 74 17.96 0.62 5.71
C THR A 74 18.22 2.13 5.76
N SER A 75 17.23 2.95 6.11
CA SER A 75 17.37 4.41 6.06
C SER A 75 18.14 4.97 7.25
N GLU A 76 19.05 5.92 6.99
CA GLU A 76 19.88 6.60 8.01
C GLU A 76 19.05 7.25 9.13
N ASP A 77 17.88 7.80 8.81
CA ASP A 77 16.97 8.47 9.76
C ASP A 77 16.32 7.49 10.75
N SER A 78 16.29 6.20 10.41
CA SER A 78 15.55 5.16 11.14
C SER A 78 16.41 4.41 12.17
N LYS A 79 17.64 4.88 12.43
CA LYS A 79 18.58 4.32 13.43
C LYS A 79 18.02 4.26 14.87
N GLY A 80 16.90 4.92 15.14
CA GLY A 80 16.16 4.85 16.40
C GLY A 80 15.29 3.61 16.60
N GLY A 81 15.17 2.71 15.60
CA GLY A 81 14.47 1.42 15.74
C GLY A 81 12.97 1.53 16.03
N ARG A 82 12.35 2.67 15.71
CA ARG A 82 10.92 2.94 15.94
C ARG A 82 10.30 3.58 14.71
N MET A 83 9.15 3.07 14.28
CA MET A 83 8.33 3.65 13.21
C MET A 83 6.98 4.08 13.78
N THR A 84 6.72 5.39 13.76
CA THR A 84 5.46 5.99 14.22
C THR A 84 4.59 6.43 13.06
N TYR A 85 3.31 6.66 13.32
CA TYR A 85 2.37 7.13 12.29
C TYR A 85 2.79 8.45 11.63
N LYS A 86 3.42 9.36 12.40
CA LYS A 86 3.89 10.64 11.87
C LYS A 86 4.98 10.47 10.83
N ASP A 87 5.96 9.60 11.13
CA ASP A 87 7.10 9.35 10.24
C ASP A 87 6.61 8.75 8.90
N VAL A 88 5.63 7.85 8.96
CA VAL A 88 5.01 7.27 7.77
C VAL A 88 4.36 8.33 6.90
N LYS A 89 3.60 9.25 7.51
CA LYS A 89 2.90 10.32 6.79
C LYS A 89 3.85 11.31 6.13
N GLU A 90 5.01 11.56 6.73
CA GLU A 90 6.05 12.42 6.14
C GLU A 90 6.71 11.76 4.92
N ARG A 91 7.01 10.45 5.02
CA ARG A 91 7.58 9.66 3.93
C ARG A 91 6.59 9.19 2.86
N GLU A 92 5.29 9.25 3.13
CA GLU A 92 4.26 8.84 2.19
C GLU A 92 4.41 9.56 0.84
N LYS A 93 4.83 10.83 0.87
CA LYS A 93 5.06 11.65 -0.34
C LYS A 93 6.21 11.18 -1.21
N SER A 94 7.23 10.52 -0.64
CA SER A 94 8.37 10.01 -1.42
C SER A 94 8.16 8.57 -1.89
N VAL A 95 7.27 7.81 -1.23
CA VAL A 95 7.00 6.40 -1.53
C VAL A 95 5.81 6.21 -2.48
N ASN A 96 4.81 7.09 -2.49
CA ASN A 96 3.59 6.97 -3.33
C ASN A 96 3.76 7.43 -4.79
N LYS A 97 4.82 7.01 -5.48
CA LYS A 97 5.03 7.41 -6.89
C LYS A 97 3.95 6.90 -7.85
N ASP A 98 3.27 5.81 -7.51
CA ASP A 98 2.31 5.11 -8.39
C ASP A 98 0.87 5.05 -7.82
N GLU A 99 0.47 6.03 -7.01
CA GLU A 99 -0.88 6.08 -6.42
C GLU A 99 -1.98 5.99 -7.48
N ILE A 100 -1.80 6.68 -8.61
CA ILE A 100 -2.77 6.75 -9.70
C ILE A 100 -3.06 5.38 -10.35
N LEU A 101 -2.09 4.45 -10.33
CA LEU A 101 -2.26 3.10 -10.89
C LEU A 101 -3.09 2.18 -9.97
N ARG A 102 -3.35 2.62 -8.73
CA ARG A 102 -4.11 1.86 -7.72
C ARG A 102 -5.52 2.37 -7.53
N VAL A 103 -5.89 3.47 -8.18
CA VAL A 103 -7.23 4.06 -8.12
C VAL A 103 -8.21 3.17 -8.89
N SER A 104 -9.25 2.66 -8.22
CA SER A 104 -10.30 1.93 -8.90
C SER A 104 -11.23 2.88 -9.67
N LEU A 105 -12.04 2.35 -10.59
CA LEU A 105 -13.04 3.15 -11.32
C LEU A 105 -14.00 3.88 -10.36
N PHE A 106 -14.34 3.25 -9.24
CA PHE A 106 -15.22 3.83 -8.21
C PHE A 106 -14.51 4.92 -7.40
N ASP A 107 -13.23 4.74 -7.10
CA ASP A 107 -12.42 5.77 -6.42
C ASP A 107 -12.18 6.97 -7.34
N ALA A 108 -11.94 6.73 -8.63
CA ALA A 108 -11.82 7.77 -9.64
C ALA A 108 -13.13 8.56 -9.78
N ALA A 109 -14.27 7.88 -9.86
CA ALA A 109 -15.58 8.54 -9.90
C ALA A 109 -15.81 9.41 -8.65
N ARG A 110 -15.44 8.91 -7.47
CA ARG A 110 -15.52 9.66 -6.22
C ARG A 110 -14.64 10.91 -6.25
N LEU A 111 -13.39 10.79 -6.69
CA LEU A 111 -12.46 11.92 -6.82
C LEU A 111 -12.96 12.98 -7.82
N LEU A 112 -13.56 12.56 -8.93
CA LEU A 112 -14.12 13.45 -9.94
C LEU A 112 -15.39 14.16 -9.45
N LEU A 113 -16.27 13.46 -8.74
CA LEU A 113 -17.59 13.96 -8.33
C LEU A 113 -17.57 14.75 -7.01
N GLU A 114 -16.68 14.42 -6.07
CA GLU A 114 -16.60 15.12 -4.77
C GLU A 114 -15.75 16.41 -4.84
N GLY A 115 -14.93 16.57 -5.90
CA GLY A 115 -13.97 17.67 -6.04
C GLY A 115 -12.87 17.63 -4.96
N ARG A 116 -11.99 18.65 -4.89
CA ARG A 116 -10.89 18.75 -3.90
C ARG A 116 -11.36 19.00 -2.45
N ARG A 117 -12.43 18.36 -1.97
CA ARG A 117 -12.81 18.43 -0.55
C ARG A 117 -11.96 17.44 0.24
N GLY A 118 -10.82 17.92 0.73
CA GLY A 118 -9.89 17.12 1.57
C GLY A 118 -8.45 17.60 1.60
N LEU A 119 -8.08 18.58 0.77
CA LEU A 119 -6.72 19.14 0.69
C LEU A 119 -6.53 20.41 1.52
N ALA A 120 -7.26 20.60 2.63
CA ALA A 120 -7.16 21.77 3.51
C ALA A 120 -5.84 21.87 4.32
N GLY A 121 -4.74 21.31 3.81
CA GLY A 121 -3.41 21.38 4.43
C GLY A 121 -2.24 21.09 3.47
N ALA A 122 -2.47 20.95 2.17
CA ALA A 122 -1.39 20.91 1.19
C ALA A 122 -1.12 22.35 0.75
N GLY A 123 -0.10 22.96 1.37
CA GLY A 123 0.25 24.38 1.18
C GLY A 123 0.38 24.84 -0.27
N ASP A 124 0.20 26.15 -0.43
CA ASP A 124 0.14 26.99 -1.63
C ASP A 124 1.38 26.96 -2.57
N LYS A 125 1.90 25.80 -2.94
CA LYS A 125 3.02 25.69 -3.90
C LYS A 125 2.73 24.90 -5.18
N ALA A 126 1.46 24.67 -5.48
CA ALA A 126 1.01 24.18 -6.79
C ALA A 126 0.03 25.15 -7.46
N ALA A 127 0.14 26.45 -7.16
CA ALA A 127 -0.33 27.49 -8.06
C ALA A 127 0.58 27.47 -9.31
N LEU A 128 0.25 26.60 -10.26
CA LEU A 128 0.74 26.72 -11.62
C LEU A 128 0.15 28.01 -12.17
N SER A 129 1.06 28.98 -12.36
CA SER A 129 0.93 30.11 -13.24
C SER A 129 0.30 29.69 -14.57
N ASN A 130 -0.80 30.33 -14.92
CA ASN A 130 -0.99 30.73 -16.31
C ASN A 130 -0.14 31.97 -16.58
#